data_AF-V9VIE7-F1
#
_entry.id   AF-V9VIE7-F1
#
_cell.length_a   1.000
_cell.length_b   1.000
_cell.length_c   1.000
_cell.angle_alpha   90.00
_cell.angle_beta   90.00
_cell.angle_gamma   90.00
#
_symmetry.space_group_name_H-M   'P 1'
#
loop_
_entity.id
_entity.type
_entity.pdbx_description
1 polymer ?
#
loop_
_entity_poly.entity_id
_entity_poly.type
_entity_poly.pdbx_seq_one_letter_code
_entity_poly.pdbx_strand_id
1 'polypeptide(L)' 'SFVMSNSFTNQVLAQIELWTKKGQYGVGVTVLPKKLDEAVAEAHLDHLGVKLTKLSNDQAGYL' A
#
# COMPACT_ATOMS: atom_id res chain seq x y z
N SER A 1 19.04 2.33 4.49
CA SER A 1 18.02 1.26 4.66
C SER A 1 16.61 1.64 4.21
N PHE A 2 16.40 2.80 3.56
CA PHE A 2 15.07 3.33 3.24
C PHE A 2 14.28 2.49 2.20
N VAL A 3 14.93 2.07 1.11
CA VAL A 3 14.27 1.24 0.08
C VAL A 3 13.78 -0.11 0.64
N MET A 4 14.53 -0.71 1.57
CA MET A 4 14.16 -1.98 2.20
C MET A 4 12.94 -1.85 3.13
N SER A 5 12.72 -0.67 3.71
CA SER A 5 11.54 -0.40 4.54
C SER A 5 10.25 -0.54 3.74
N ASN A 6 10.24 -0.10 2.49
CA ASN A 6 9.10 -0.25 1.57
C ASN A 6 8.84 -1.74 1.28
N SER A 7 9.88 -2.50 0.95
CA SER A 7 9.77 -3.93 0.68
C SER A 7 9.29 -4.74 1.89
N PHE A 8 9.84 -4.47 3.08
CA PHE A 8 9.45 -5.20 4.29
C PHE A 8 8.06 -4.83 4.79
N THR A 9 7.63 -3.58 4.61
CA THR A 9 6.23 -3.18 4.93
C THR A 9 5.25 -3.98 4.07
N ASN A 10 5.51 -4.10 2.77
CA ASN A 10 4.71 -4.94 1.88
C ASN A 10 4.70 -6.42 2.31
N GLN A 11 5.84 -6.98 2.74
CA GLN A 11 5.88 -8.35 3.24
C GLN A 11 5.04 -8.52 4.52
N VAL A 12 5.12 -7.60 5.47
CA VAL A 12 4.31 -7.66 6.70
C VAL A 12 2.82 -7.56 6.39
N LEU A 13 2.41 -6.66 5.49
CA LEU A 13 1.02 -6.55 5.06
C LEU A 13 0.53 -7.83 4.38
N ALA A 14 1.34 -8.44 3.51
CA ALA A 14 1.01 -9.72 2.89
C ALA A 14 0.83 -10.84 3.92
N GLN A 15 1.70 -10.91 4.94
CA GLN A 15 1.58 -11.88 6.02
C GLN A 15 0.31 -11.67 6.84
N ILE A 16 -0.03 -10.42 7.18
CA ILE A 16 -1.27 -10.08 7.90
C ILE A 16 -2.50 -10.46 7.08
N GLU A 17 -2.51 -10.15 5.78
CA GLU A 17 -3.62 -10.45 4.88
C GLU A 17 -3.87 -11.96 4.79
N LEU A 18 -2.83 -12.76 4.54
CA LEU A 18 -2.92 -14.22 4.48
C LEU A 18 -3.34 -14.83 5.82
N TRP A 19 -2.88 -14.26 6.93
CA TRP A 19 -3.22 -14.74 8.27
C TRP A 19 -4.66 -14.41 8.68
N THR A 20 -5.15 -13.22 8.35
CA THR A 20 -6.46 -12.72 8.79
C THR A 20 -7.60 -13.14 7.86
N LYS A 21 -7.33 -13.34 6.56
CA LYS A 21 -8.31 -13.71 5.54
C LYS A 21 -8.14 -15.16 5.07
N LYS A 22 -8.02 -16.09 6.03
CA LYS A 22 -7.87 -17.52 5.74
C LYS A 22 -9.02 -18.01 4.86
N GLY A 23 -8.69 -18.75 3.81
CA GLY A 23 -9.66 -19.33 2.87
C GLY A 23 -10.17 -18.38 1.77
N GLN A 24 -9.80 -17.09 1.79
CA GLN A 24 -10.13 -16.16 0.69
C GLN A 24 -9.16 -16.25 -0.50
N TYR A 25 -8.00 -16.87 -0.29
CA TYR A 25 -6.98 -17.06 -1.32
C TYR A 25 -6.86 -18.55 -1.64
N GLY A 26 -7.06 -18.89 -2.91
CA GLY A 26 -6.79 -20.23 -3.43
C GLY A 26 -5.29 -20.44 -3.66
N VAL A 27 -4.91 -21.66 -4.06
CA VAL A 27 -3.54 -21.95 -4.49
C VAL A 27 -3.25 -21.17 -5.78
N GLY A 28 -2.32 -20.23 -5.70
CA GLY A 28 -1.96 -19.37 -6.81
C GLY A 28 -1.13 -18.17 -6.37
N VAL A 29 -0.74 -17.35 -7.34
CA VAL A 29 -0.02 -16.09 -7.10
C VAL A 29 -1.04 -14.96 -7.07
N THR A 30 -1.01 -14.18 -6.00
CA THR A 30 -1.83 -12.97 -5.85
C THR A 30 -0.96 -11.80 -5.47
N VAL A 31 -1.43 -10.59 -5.79
CA VAL A 31 -0.75 -9.33 -5.47
C VAL A 31 -1.59 -8.55 -4.47
N LEU A 32 -0.93 -7.74 -3.64
CA LEU A 32 -1.63 -6.86 -2.71
C LEU A 32 -2.49 -5.84 -3.48
N PRO A 33 -3.68 -5.48 -2.97
CA PRO A 33 -4.48 -4.41 -3.55
C PRO A 33 -3.71 -3.09 -3.65
N LYS A 34 -3.90 -2.37 -4.77
CA LYS A 34 -3.23 -1.08 -5.05
C LYS A 34 -3.35 -0.06 -3.91
N LYS A 35 -4.47 -0.05 -3.19
CA LYS A 35 -4.69 0.83 -2.05
C LYS A 35 -3.71 0.59 -0.89
N LEU A 36 -3.30 -0.66 -0.67
CA LEU A 36 -2.29 -0.97 0.35
C LEU A 36 -0.90 -0.53 -0.12
N ASP A 37 -0.60 -0.64 -1.41
CA ASP A 37 0.65 -0.17 -1.99
C ASP A 37 0.79 1.37 -1.88
N GLU A 38 -0.30 2.10 -2.16
CA GLU A 38 -0.40 3.55 -1.94
C GLU A 38 -0.18 3.93 -0.47
N ALA A 39 -0.72 3.17 0.48
CA ALA A 39 -0.54 3.41 1.90
C ALA A 39 0.92 3.20 2.35
N VAL A 40 1.63 2.22 1.77
CA VAL A 40 3.08 2.04 2.00
C VAL A 40 3.85 3.25 1.50
N ALA A 41 3.55 3.74 0.29
CA ALA A 41 4.20 4.93 -0.25
C ALA A 41 3.95 6.18 0.61
N GLU A 42 2.68 6.41 1.01
CA GLU A 42 2.27 7.53 1.85
C GLU A 42 3.03 7.56 3.19
N ALA A 43 3.16 6.40 3.85
CA ALA A 43 3.86 6.29 5.14
C ALA A 43 5.35 6.69 5.09
N HIS A 44 5.96 6.71 3.90
CA HIS A 44 7.37 7.05 3.72
C HIS A 44 7.60 8.50 3.24
N LEU A 45 6.55 9.24 2.87
CA LEU A 45 6.67 10.61 2.31
C LEU A 45 7.24 11.62 3.31
N ASP A 46 6.81 11.55 4.57
CA ASP A 46 7.27 12.45 5.63
C ASP A 46 8.77 12.35 5.87
N HIS A 47 9.33 11.13 5.80
CA HIS A 47 10.76 10.91 5.96
C HIS A 47 11.59 11.57 4.87
N LEU A 48 11.01 11.76 3.68
CA LEU A 48 11.64 12.43 2.54
C LEU A 48 11.28 13.92 2.46
N GLY A 49 10.44 14.43 3.36
CA GLY A 49 9.93 15.80 3.32
C GLY A 49 9.04 16.10 2.09
N VAL A 50 8.45 15.07 1.49
CA VAL A 50 7.59 15.21 0.30
C VAL A 50 6.20 15.66 0.72
N LYS A 51 5.62 16.63 -0.01
CA LYS A 51 4.24 17.09 0.20
C LYS A 51 3.35 16.58 -0.93
N LEU A 52 2.41 15.71 -0.60
CA LEU A 52 1.42 15.21 -1.55
C LEU A 52 0.22 16.15 -1.64
N THR A 53 -0.16 16.52 -2.86
CA THR A 53 -1.37 17.33 -3.10
C THR A 53 -2.62 16.46 -2.97
N LYS A 54 -3.64 16.96 -2.28
CA LYS A 54 -4.95 16.31 -2.19
C LYS A 54 -5.89 16.84 -3.28
N LEU A 55 -6.45 15.95 -4.08
CA LEU A 55 -7.47 16.30 -5.08
C LEU A 55 -8.73 16.86 -4.39
N SER A 56 -9.34 17.87 -4.99
CA SER A 56 -10.70 18.29 -4.62
C SER A 56 -11.72 17.25 -5.09
N ASN A 57 -12.94 17.29 -4.54
CA ASN A 57 -14.01 16.39 -4.97
C ASN A 57 -14.32 16.54 -6.47
N ASP A 58 -14.27 17.78 -7.00
CA ASP A 58 -14.50 18.05 -8.41
C ASP A 58 -13.38 17.49 -9.30
N GLN A 59 -12.11 17.61 -8.85
CA GLN A 59 -10.97 17.03 -9.57
C GLN A 59 -10.99 15.50 -9.55
N ALA A 60 -11.38 14.92 -8.41
CA ALA A 60 -11.49 13.47 -8.27
C ALA A 60 -12.66 12.90 -9.09
N GLY A 61 -13.77 13.63 -9.21
CA GLY A 61 -14.92 13.22 -10.04
C GLY A 61 -14.70 13.43 -11.54
N TYR A 62 -13.72 14.24 -11.93
CA TYR A 62 -13.32 14.43 -13.32
C TYR A 62 -12.44 13.29 -13.85
N LEU A 63 -11.71 12.61 -12.96
CA LEU A 63 -10.79 11.50 -13.26
C LEU A 63 -11.48 10.14 -13.09
#